data_AF-A0A8T3VRU1-F1
#
_entry.id   AF-A0A8T3VRU1-F1
#
_cell.length_a   1.000
_cell.length_b   1.000
_cell.length_c   1.000
_cell.angle_alpha   90.00
_cell.angle_beta   90.00
_cell.angle_gamma   90.00
#
_symmetry.space_group_name_H-M   'P 1'
#
loop_
_entity.id
_entity.type
_entity.pdbx_description
1 polymer ?
#
loop_
_entity_poly.entity_id
_entity_poly.type
_entity_poly.pdbx_seq_one_letter_code
_entity_poly.pdbx_strand_id
1 'polypeptide(L)'
;MDDTIKLTSINVVLGLIAGVLSGMFTVGFLGFKNDMIGLLLGIIFIYATLKVADNIVESELDNSQKLWDCVLPFFFVWIIVWILLANYL
;
A
#
# COMPACT_ATOMS: atom_id res chain seq x y z
N MET A 1 8.44 10.52 17.82
CA MET A 1 7.09 10.38 17.23
C MET A 1 6.52 9.10 17.79
N ASP A 2 5.24 9.08 18.13
CA ASP A 2 4.58 7.86 18.60
C ASP A 2 4.68 6.74 17.55
N ASP A 3 4.91 5.50 17.99
CA ASP A 3 5.19 4.39 17.08
C ASP A 3 4.02 4.06 16.16
N THR A 4 2.78 4.18 16.65
CA THR A 4 1.57 4.04 15.83
C THR A 4 1.53 5.10 14.73
N ILE A 5 1.80 6.38 15.06
CA ILE A 5 1.85 7.45 14.06
C ILE A 5 2.95 7.18 13.02
N LYS A 6 4.11 6.69 13.45
CA LYS A 6 5.24 6.34 12.56
C LYS A 6 4.89 5.21 11.60
N LEU A 7 4.33 4.12 12.11
CA LEU A 7 3.87 2.98 11.31
C LEU A 7 2.82 3.43 10.30
N THR A 8 1.76 4.09 10.75
CA THR A 8 0.68 4.54 9.86
C THR A 8 1.20 5.47 8.77
N SER A 9 2.05 6.44 9.10
CA SER A 9 2.58 7.39 8.13
C SER A 9 3.38 6.69 7.02
N ILE A 10 4.22 5.70 7.38
CA ILE A 10 5.03 4.97 6.40
C ILE A 10 4.15 4.10 5.51
N ASN A 11 3.16 3.41 6.08
CA ASN A 11 2.24 2.56 5.33
C ASN A 11 1.32 3.37 4.39
N VAL A 12 0.96 4.60 4.77
CA VAL A 12 0.27 5.55 3.88
C VAL A 12 1.13 5.91 2.68
N VAL A 13 2.42 6.21 2.89
CA VAL A 13 3.36 6.49 1.77
C VAL A 13 3.53 5.27 0.87
N LEU A 14 3.65 4.08 1.44
CA LEU A 14 3.71 2.83 0.67
C LEU A 14 2.41 2.58 -0.11
N GLY A 15 1.26 2.90 0.47
CA GLY A 15 -0.05 2.81 -0.20
C GLY A 15 -0.15 3.76 -1.40
N LEU A 16 0.35 4.99 -1.27
CA LEU A 16 0.43 5.96 -2.37
C LEU A 16 1.28 5.41 -3.52
N ILE A 17 2.49 4.93 -3.21
CA ILE A 17 3.41 4.37 -4.21
C ILE A 17 2.78 3.17 -4.90
N ALA A 18 2.21 2.24 -4.14
CA ALA A 18 1.53 1.07 -4.67
C ALA A 18 0.35 1.47 -5.57
N GLY A 19 -0.44 2.46 -5.18
CA GLY A 19 -1.62 2.91 -5.93
C GLY A 19 -1.23 3.51 -7.28
N VAL A 20 -0.16 4.31 -7.30
CA VAL A 20 0.41 4.86 -8.53
C VAL A 20 0.91 3.75 -9.45
N LEU A 21 1.68 2.80 -8.92
CA LEU A 21 2.17 1.67 -9.71
C LEU A 21 1.03 0.83 -10.29
N SER A 22 0.03 0.49 -9.49
CA SER A 22 -1.18 -0.21 -9.95
C SER A 22 -1.91 0.57 -11.05
N GLY A 23 -2.06 1.88 -10.88
CA GLY A 23 -2.66 2.77 -11.87
C GLY A 23 -1.89 2.80 -13.19
N MET A 24 -0.55 2.86 -13.16
CA MET A 24 0.26 2.86 -14.38
C MET A 24 0.04 1.61 -15.25
N PHE A 25 -0.14 0.44 -14.63
CA PHE A 25 -0.45 -0.81 -15.35
C PHE A 25 -1.91 -0.88 -15.84
N THR A 26 -2.86 -0.26 -15.14
CA THR A 26 -4.27 -0.19 -15.56
C THR A 26 -4.51 0.81 -16.69
N VAL A 27 -3.82 1.94 -16.69
CA VAL A 27 -3.95 2.97 -17.76
C VAL A 27 -3.16 2.57 -19.01
N GLY A 28 -2.20 1.65 -18.88
CA GLY A 28 -1.34 1.23 -19.99
C GLY A 28 -0.20 2.20 -20.26
N PHE A 29 0.16 3.02 -19.26
CA PHE A 29 1.23 4.03 -19.37
C PHE A 29 2.58 3.41 -19.76
N LEU A 30 2.83 2.16 -19.37
CA LEU A 30 4.05 1.41 -19.67
C LEU A 30 3.99 0.66 -21.02
N GLY A 31 3.05 1.01 -21.90
CA GLY A 31 2.89 0.39 -23.22
C GLY A 31 2.10 -0.92 -23.22
N PHE A 32 1.67 -1.41 -22.06
CA PHE A 32 0.74 -2.53 -21.93
C PHE A 32 -0.28 -2.27 -20.81
N LYS A 33 -1.54 -2.58 -21.06
CA LYS A 33 -2.65 -2.45 -20.10
C LYS A 33 -3.02 -3.81 -19.52
N ASN A 34 -2.95 -3.95 -18.20
CA ASN A 34 -3.37 -5.17 -17.51
C ASN A 34 -3.82 -4.90 -16.07
N ASP A 35 -5.13 -4.95 -15.86
CA ASP A 35 -5.75 -4.69 -14.55
C ASP A 35 -5.42 -5.77 -13.51
N MET A 36 -5.17 -7.00 -13.96
CA MET A 36 -4.78 -8.10 -13.07
C MET A 36 -3.38 -7.89 -12.50
N ILE A 37 -2.46 -7.32 -13.27
CA ILE A 37 -1.12 -6.96 -12.79
C ILE A 37 -1.22 -5.80 -11.79
N GLY A 38 -2.07 -4.80 -12.07
CA GLY A 38 -2.34 -3.71 -11.12
C GLY A 38 -2.86 -4.22 -9.77
N LEU A 39 -3.77 -5.21 -9.78
CA LEU A 39 -4.29 -5.84 -8.57
C LEU A 39 -3.22 -6.64 -7.82
N LEU A 40 -2.45 -7.47 -8.52
CA LEU A 40 -1.41 -8.30 -7.93
C LEU A 40 -0.34 -7.47 -7.22
N LEU A 41 0.00 -6.30 -7.76
CA LEU A 41 0.95 -5.39 -7.11
C LEU A 41 0.46 -4.95 -5.74
N GLY A 42 -0.81 -4.56 -5.59
CA GLY A 42 -1.36 -4.21 -4.28
C GLY A 42 -1.18 -5.30 -3.24
N ILE A 43 -1.46 -6.55 -3.63
CA ILE A 43 -1.31 -7.72 -2.75
C ILE A 43 0.15 -7.94 -2.37
N ILE A 44 1.08 -7.81 -3.31
CA ILE A 44 2.53 -7.92 -3.04
C ILE A 44 2.98 -6.82 -2.06
N PHE A 45 2.49 -5.60 -2.24
CA PHE A 45 2.82 -4.48 -1.37
C PHE A 45 2.24 -4.64 0.06
N ILE A 46 1.13 -5.35 0.26
CA ILE A 46 0.63 -5.71 1.61
C ILE A 46 1.70 -6.49 2.39
N TYR A 47 2.35 -7.46 1.73
CA TYR A 47 3.44 -8.22 2.37
C TYR A 47 4.64 -7.31 2.70
N ALA A 48 4.95 -6.37 1.81
CA ALA A 48 6.01 -5.39 2.05
C ALA A 48 5.68 -4.49 3.26
N THR A 49 4.45 -4.02 3.40
CA THR A 49 4.02 -3.20 4.56
C THR A 49 4.15 -3.93 5.89
N LEU A 50 3.78 -5.21 5.95
CA LEU A 50 3.96 -6.02 7.17
C LEU A 50 5.43 -6.21 7.52
N LYS A 51 6.28 -6.50 6.52
CA LYS A 51 7.72 -6.65 6.73
C LYS A 51 8.38 -5.32 7.12
N VAL A 52 7.92 -4.20 6.59
CA VAL A 52 8.41 -2.87 6.94
C VAL A 52 8.06 -2.54 8.40
N ALA A 53 6.84 -2.88 8.84
CA ALA A 53 6.43 -2.70 10.24
C ALA A 53 7.36 -3.45 11.22
N ASP A 54 7.68 -4.70 10.92
CA ASP A 54 8.56 -5.54 11.75
C ASP A 54 10.01 -5.03 11.84
N ASN A 55 10.47 -4.26 10.85
CA ASN A 55 11.81 -3.67 10.86
C ASN A 55 11.87 -2.31 11.56
N ILE A 56 10.74 -1.62 11.72
CA ILE A 56 10.69 -0.26 12.27
C ILE A 56 10.50 -0.26 13.77
N VAL A 57 9.79 -1.26 14.29
CA VAL A 57 9.45 -1.38 15.70
C VAL A 57 10.22 -2.54 16.31
N GLU A 58 11.02 -2.24 17.33
CA GLU A 58 11.86 -3.24 18.02
C GLU A 58 11.05 -4.14 18.96
N SER A 59 9.87 -3.69 19.40
CA SER A 59 8.94 -4.48 20.21
C SER A 59 8.07 -5.39 19.35
N GLU A 60 7.71 -6.57 19.87
CA GLU A 60 6.71 -7.42 19.24
C GLU A 60 5.38 -6.66 19.13
N LEU A 61 5.02 -6.29 17.90
CA LEU A 61 3.72 -5.72 17.57
C LEU A 61 2.66 -6.83 17.62
N ASP A 62 1.57 -6.57 18.32
CA ASP A 62 0.40 -7.44 18.27
C ASP A 62 -0.17 -7.49 16.83
N ASN A 63 -0.72 -8.64 16.44
CA ASN A 63 -1.33 -8.82 15.13
C ASN A 63 -2.49 -7.85 14.90
N SER A 64 -3.22 -7.48 15.96
CA SER A 64 -4.26 -6.46 15.89
C SER A 64 -3.66 -5.10 15.50
N GLN A 65 -2.57 -4.69 16.15
CA GLN A 65 -1.89 -3.43 15.84
C GLN A 65 -1.34 -3.41 14.42
N LYS A 66 -0.75 -4.52 13.93
CA LYS A 66 -0.29 -4.60 12.54
C LYS A 66 -1.44 -4.42 11.54
N LEU A 67 -2.61 -4.99 11.83
CA LEU A 67 -3.80 -4.81 10.99
C LEU A 67 -4.27 -3.35 10.98
N TRP A 68 -4.43 -2.74 12.16
CA TRP A 68 -4.97 -1.39 12.31
C TRP A 68 -4.01 -0.29 11.87
N ASP A 69 -2.73 -0.41 12.20
CA ASP A 69 -1.75 0.66 12.02
C ASP A 69 -0.98 0.52 10.69
N CYS A 70 -0.99 -0.68 10.07
CA CYS A 70 -0.25 -0.94 8.83
C CYS A 70 -1.14 -1.33 7.66
N VAL A 71 -1.88 -2.44 7.77
CA VAL A 71 -2.63 -3.01 6.63
C VAL A 71 -3.79 -2.12 6.23
N LEU A 72 -4.57 -1.67 7.21
CA LEU A 72 -5.78 -0.89 6.97
C LEU A 72 -5.48 0.47 6.33
N PRO A 73 -4.52 1.28 6.84
CA PRO A 73 -4.16 2.56 6.22
C PRO A 73 -3.56 2.37 4.83
N PHE A 74 -2.71 1.36 4.63
CA PHE A 74 -2.17 1.02 3.32
C PHE A 74 -3.30 0.70 2.32
N PHE A 75 -4.21 -0.20 2.69
CA PHE A 75 -5.25 -0.70 1.80
C PHE A 75 -6.17 0.42 1.31
N PHE A 76 -6.62 1.30 2.21
CA PHE A 76 -7.49 2.41 1.85
C PHE A 76 -6.79 3.41 0.93
N VAL A 77 -5.55 3.77 1.24
CA VAL A 77 -4.78 4.71 0.41
C VAL A 77 -4.51 4.11 -0.97
N TRP A 78 -4.06 2.84 -1.02
CA TRP A 78 -3.81 2.12 -2.26
C TRP A 78 -5.04 2.07 -3.16
N ILE A 79 -6.20 1.64 -2.63
CA ILE A 79 -7.40 1.46 -3.43
C ILE A 79 -7.96 2.79 -3.92
N ILE A 80 -7.96 3.84 -3.09
CA ILE A 80 -8.41 5.18 -3.48
C ILE A 80 -7.54 5.72 -4.62
N VAL A 81 -6.23 5.69 -4.45
CA VAL A 81 -5.29 6.21 -5.45
C VAL A 81 -5.40 5.41 -6.75
N TRP A 82 -5.43 4.09 -6.66
CA TRP A 82 -5.55 3.25 -7.85
C TRP A 82 -6.86 3.49 -8.60
N ILE A 83 -8.01 3.54 -7.92
CA ILE A 83 -9.31 3.81 -8.53
C ILE A 83 -9.32 5.19 -9.20
N LEU A 84 -8.77 6.22 -8.54
CA LEU A 84 -8.70 7.55 -9.13
C LEU A 84 -7.89 7.55 -10.43
N LEU A 85 -6.70 6.93 -10.43
CA LEU A 85 -5.87 6.85 -11.62
C LEU A 85 -6.54 6.00 -12.72
N ALA A 86 -7.18 4.89 -12.35
CA ALA A 86 -7.83 4.00 -13.30
C ALA A 86 -9.07 4.61 -14.00
N ASN A 87 -9.72 5.60 -13.37
CA ASN A 87 -10.93 6.23 -13.92
C ASN A 87 -10.67 7.60 -14.57
N TYR A 88 -9.65 8.33 -14.14
CA TYR A 88 -9.41 9.71 -14.56
C TYR A 88 -8.16 9.91 -15.43
N LEU A 89 -7.35 8.86 -15.65
CA LEU A 89 -6.23 8.84 -16.61
C LEU A 89 -6.45 7.72 -17.64
#